data_AF-A0A2E2QIP5-F1
#
_entry.id   AF-A0A2E2QIP5-F1
#
_cell.length_a   1.000
_cell.length_b   1.000
_cell.length_c   1.000
_cell.angle_alpha   90.00
_cell.angle_beta   90.00
_cell.angle_gamma   90.00
#
_symmetry.space_group_name_H-M   'P 1'
#
loop_
_entity.id
_entity.type
_entity.pdbx_description
1 polymer ?
#
loop_
_entity_poly.entity_id
_entity_poly.type
_entity_poly.pdbx_seq_one_letter_code
_entity_poly.pdbx_strand_id
1 'polypeptide(L)'
;MKHVLLVSAVTVFVSLAQPALAEDKEEDPGFLAMEGITRLMDALGAFIASIPQYEAPVMNENGDIIIRRKNPDIEEEKKAPKLEETST
;
A
#
# COMPACT_ATOMS: atom_id res chain seq x y z
N MET A 1 -39.09 44.33 2.65
CA MET A 1 -38.84 43.80 4.00
C MET A 1 -38.20 42.39 4.03
N LYS A 2 -38.12 41.67 2.91
CA LYS A 2 -37.49 40.32 2.85
C LYS A 2 -35.97 40.38 2.69
N HIS A 3 -35.45 41.42 2.04
CA HIS A 3 -34.02 41.61 1.81
C HIS A 3 -33.25 42.05 3.06
N VAL A 4 -33.90 42.74 4.01
CA VAL A 4 -33.27 43.18 5.27
C VAL A 4 -33.01 41.98 6.20
N LEU A 5 -33.91 41.00 6.19
CA LEU A 5 -33.77 39.75 6.95
C LEU A 5 -32.64 38.86 6.38
N LEU A 6 -32.43 38.90 5.06
CA LEU A 6 -31.41 38.10 4.38
C LEU A 6 -29.99 38.65 4.61
N VAL A 7 -29.85 39.98 4.68
CA VAL A 7 -28.56 40.63 4.98
C VAL A 7 -28.12 40.38 6.43
N SER A 8 -29.07 40.38 7.38
CA SER A 8 -28.79 40.09 8.79
C SER A 8 -28.23 38.68 9.02
N ALA A 9 -28.70 37.68 8.26
CA ALA A 9 -28.28 36.29 8.40
C ALA A 9 -26.85 36.06 7.88
N VAL A 10 -26.42 36.79 6.85
CA VAL A 10 -25.06 36.68 6.28
C VAL A 10 -24.01 37.25 7.22
N THR A 11 -24.31 38.36 7.91
CA THR A 11 -23.37 38.96 8.89
C THR A 11 -23.09 38.09 10.12
N VAL A 12 -24.04 37.25 10.54
CA VAL A 12 -23.85 36.34 11.68
C VAL A 12 -23.06 35.08 11.27
N PHE A 13 -23.16 34.65 10.01
CA PHE A 13 -22.39 33.50 9.52
C PHE A 13 -20.90 33.79 9.35
N VAL A 14 -20.54 35.04 9.03
CA VAL A 14 -19.14 35.46 8.86
C VAL A 14 -18.40 35.56 10.20
N SER A 15 -19.09 35.86 11.31
CA SER A 15 -18.43 35.99 12.63
C SER A 15 -18.10 34.66 13.31
N LEU A 16 -18.66 33.54 12.84
CA LEU A 16 -18.33 32.19 13.34
C LEU A 16 -17.20 31.52 12.56
N ALA A 17 -16.71 32.14 11.48
CA ALA A 17 -15.53 31.67 10.76
C ALA A 17 -14.26 32.04 11.54
N GLN A 18 -14.02 31.37 12.66
CA GLN A 18 -12.70 31.44 13.29
C GLN A 18 -11.68 30.84 12.32
N PRO A 19 -10.56 31.51 12.05
CA PRO A 19 -9.47 30.87 11.32
C PRO A 19 -8.99 29.71 12.17
N ALA A 20 -9.15 28.49 11.67
CA ALA A 20 -8.43 27.35 12.23
C ALA A 20 -6.95 27.67 12.05
N LEU A 21 -6.28 28.09 13.13
CA LEU A 21 -4.84 28.19 13.13
C LEU A 21 -4.34 26.76 13.02
N ALA A 22 -3.85 26.40 11.84
CA ALA A 22 -3.05 25.20 11.69
C ALA A 22 -1.88 25.36 12.66
N GLU A 23 -1.84 24.49 13.68
CA GLU A 23 -0.69 24.38 14.55
C GLU A 23 0.44 23.84 13.66
N ASP A 24 1.29 24.75 13.15
CA ASP A 24 2.56 24.41 12.53
C ASP A 24 3.41 23.77 13.63
N LYS A 25 3.19 22.48 13.83
CA LYS A 25 4.09 21.63 14.58
C LYS A 25 5.35 21.60 13.74
N GLU A 26 6.33 22.41 14.13
CA GLU A 26 7.69 22.32 13.59
C GLU A 26 8.20 20.91 13.91
N GLU A 27 7.88 19.95 13.04
CA GLU A 27 8.42 18.61 13.11
C GLU A 27 9.93 18.74 12.87
N ASP A 28 10.71 18.39 13.89
CA ASP A 28 12.16 18.41 13.83
C ASP A 28 12.61 17.70 12.53
N PRO A 29 13.31 18.41 11.61
CA PRO A 29 13.77 17.81 10.36
C PRO A 29 14.58 16.53 10.57
N GLY A 30 15.27 16.41 11.72
CA GLY A 30 15.97 15.18 12.11
C GLY A 30 15.02 14.00 12.37
N PHE A 31 13.88 14.25 13.01
CA PHE A 31 12.85 13.24 13.25
C PHE A 31 12.24 12.74 11.92
N LEU A 32 11.89 13.67 11.03
CA LEU A 32 11.35 13.34 9.70
C LEU A 32 12.32 12.50 8.86
N ALA A 33 13.62 12.82 8.90
CA ALA A 33 14.64 12.04 8.23
C ALA A 33 14.75 10.61 8.78
N MET A 34 14.71 10.45 10.11
CA MET A 34 14.76 9.14 10.76
C MET A 34 13.53 8.28 10.46
N GLU A 35 12.34 8.90 10.46
CA GLU A 35 11.10 8.22 10.09
C GLU A 35 11.13 7.75 8.63
N GLY A 36 11.66 8.58 7.72
CA GLY A 36 11.86 8.23 6.32
C GLY A 36 12.77 7.01 6.12
N ILE A 37 13.90 6.97 6.84
CA ILE A 37 14.83 5.81 6.81
C ILE A 37 14.14 4.56 7.33
N THR A 38 13.37 4.67 8.43
CA THR A 38 12.66 3.53 9.02
C THR A 38 11.68 2.93 8.01
N ARG A 39 10.84 3.76 7.38
CA ARG A 39 9.90 3.30 6.35
C ARG A 39 10.60 2.66 5.15
N LEU A 40 11.76 3.18 4.75
CA LEU A 40 12.55 2.60 3.67
C LEU A 40 13.05 1.18 4.03
N MET A 41 13.53 0.99 5.25
CA MET A 41 13.98 -0.32 5.73
C MET A 41 12.83 -1.32 5.83
N ASP A 42 11.66 -0.89 6.30
CA ASP A 42 10.46 -1.72 6.34
C ASP A 42 10.02 -2.16 4.94
N ALA A 43 9.98 -1.22 4.00
CA ALA A 43 9.65 -1.50 2.60
C ALA A 43 10.65 -2.48 1.97
N LEU A 44 11.96 -2.29 2.24
CA LEU A 44 12.99 -3.20 1.76
C LEU A 44 12.82 -4.62 2.36
N GLY A 45 12.49 -4.71 3.65
CA GLY A 45 12.20 -5.98 4.30
C GLY A 45 11.01 -6.70 3.68
N ALA A 46 9.91 -5.98 3.43
CA ALA A 46 8.73 -6.52 2.76
C ALA A 46 9.05 -6.98 1.33
N PHE A 47 9.85 -6.21 0.59
CA PHE A 47 10.30 -6.59 -0.75
C PHE A 47 11.12 -7.88 -0.74
N ILE A 48 12.10 -8.00 0.15
CA ILE A 48 12.92 -9.22 0.29
C ILE A 48 12.04 -10.42 0.65
N ALA A 49 11.07 -10.23 1.55
CA ALA A 49 10.13 -11.27 1.94
C ALA A 49 9.22 -11.72 0.78
N SER A 50 8.93 -10.84 -0.19
CA SER A 50 8.13 -11.18 -1.36
C SER A 50 8.85 -12.06 -2.39
N ILE A 51 10.18 -12.20 -2.29
CA ILE A 51 10.97 -12.99 -3.25
C ILE A 51 10.70 -14.48 -3.00
N PRO A 52 10.16 -15.22 -3.99
CA PRO A 52 9.92 -16.65 -3.82
C PRO A 52 11.24 -17.42 -3.66
N GLN A 53 11.28 -18.31 -2.68
CA GLN A 53 12.42 -19.18 -2.43
C GLN A 53 12.20 -20.53 -3.09
N TYR A 54 13.20 -21.07 -3.77
CA TYR A 54 13.13 -22.36 -4.46
C TYR A 54 14.18 -23.35 -3.94
N GLU A 55 13.85 -24.64 -4.02
CA GLU A 55 14.78 -25.75 -3.80
C GLU A 55 15.71 -25.96 -5.01
N ALA A 56 16.72 -26.80 -4.81
CA ALA A 56 17.57 -27.25 -5.91
C ALA A 56 16.74 -28.01 -6.96
N PRO A 57 16.96 -27.77 -8.27
CA PRO A 57 16.24 -28.48 -9.33
C PRO A 57 16.52 -29.98 -9.31
N VAL A 58 15.48 -30.79 -9.55
CA VAL A 58 15.59 -32.25 -9.65
C VAL A 58 14.96 -32.72 -10.96
N MET A 59 15.62 -33.67 -11.63
CA MET A 59 15.07 -34.29 -12.84
C MET A 59 14.18 -35.48 -12.45
N ASN A 60 12.98 -35.57 -13.05
CA ASN A 60 12.09 -36.71 -12.87
C ASN A 60 12.42 -37.85 -13.85
N GLU A 61 11.69 -38.97 -13.76
CA GLU A 61 11.90 -40.17 -14.60
C GLU A 61 11.58 -39.93 -16.09
N ASN A 62 10.75 -38.92 -16.40
CA ASN A 62 10.41 -38.52 -17.76
C ASN A 62 11.45 -37.56 -18.38
N GLY A 63 12.40 -37.08 -17.59
CA GLY A 63 13.41 -36.10 -17.99
C GLY A 63 13.03 -34.64 -17.76
N ASP A 64 11.89 -34.35 -17.13
CA ASP A 64 11.50 -32.97 -16.79
C ASP A 64 12.26 -32.47 -15.57
N ILE A 65 12.51 -31.15 -15.52
CA ILE A 65 13.13 -30.49 -14.37
C ILE A 65 12.03 -29.90 -13.48
N ILE A 66 12.02 -30.32 -12.21
CA ILE A 66 11.10 -29.84 -11.19
C ILE A 66 11.84 -28.84 -10.29
N ILE A 67 11.29 -27.62 -10.18
CA ILE A 67 11.78 -26.57 -9.28
C ILE A 67 10.68 -26.26 -8.25
N ARG A 68 10.87 -26.70 -7.00
CA ARG A 68 9.85 -26.56 -5.94
C ARG A 68 10.05 -25.28 -5.15
N ARG A 69 8.97 -24.58 -4.81
CA ARG A 69 9.02 -23.45 -3.85
C ARG A 69 9.28 -24.00 -2.45
N LYS A 70 10.25 -23.43 -1.73
CA LYS A 70 10.62 -23.82 -0.36
C LYS A 70 9.56 -23.44 0.67
N ASN A 71 8.93 -22.28 0.47
CA ASN A 71 7.83 -21.80 1.30
C ASN A 71 6.68 -21.38 0.38
N PRO A 72 5.83 -22.32 -0.05
CA PRO A 72 4.64 -21.98 -0.82
C PRO A 72 3.71 -21.17 0.08
N ASP A 73 3.29 -19.99 -0.35
CA ASP A 73 2.36 -19.16 0.41
C ASP A 73 1.10 -19.96 0.77
N ILE A 74 0.59 -19.75 1.99
CA ILE A 74 -0.50 -20.53 2.62
C ILE A 74 -1.84 -20.44 1.85
N GLU A 75 -1.95 -19.58 0.82
CA GLU A 75 -3.21 -19.34 0.10
C GLU A 75 -3.22 -19.79 -1.38
N GLU A 76 -2.11 -20.26 -1.96
CA GLU A 76 -2.10 -20.77 -3.34
C GLU A 76 -2.42 -22.27 -3.47
N GLU A 77 -3.03 -22.88 -2.45
CA GLU A 77 -3.65 -24.20 -2.64
C GLU A 77 -4.81 -24.11 -3.63
N LYS A 78 -4.53 -24.54 -4.86
CA LYS A 78 -5.46 -25.07 -5.87
C LYS A 78 -6.25 -24.03 -6.67
N LYS A 79 -5.57 -23.39 -7.61
CA LYS A 79 -6.12 -23.29 -8.98
C LYS A 79 -5.06 -23.77 -9.95
N ALA A 80 -5.15 -25.05 -10.33
CA ALA A 80 -4.42 -25.54 -11.49
C ALA A 80 -4.75 -24.60 -12.67
N PRO A 81 -3.74 -24.10 -13.42
CA PRO A 81 -4.00 -23.22 -14.54
C PRO A 81 -4.84 -24.00 -15.56
N LYS A 82 -5.98 -23.44 -15.96
CA LYS A 82 -6.76 -23.96 -17.06
C LYS A 82 -5.92 -23.69 -18.31
N LEU A 83 -5.35 -24.75 -18.88
CA LEU A 83 -4.61 -24.66 -20.13
C LEU A 83 -5.61 -24.21 -21.21
N GLU A 84 -5.55 -22.94 -21.60
CA GLU A 84 -6.27 -22.45 -22.77
C GLU A 84 -5.57 -23.08 -23.98
N GLU A 85 -6.26 -23.98 -24.67
CA GLU A 85 -5.79 -24.52 -25.94
C GLU A 85 -5.73 -23.37 -26.95
N THR A 86 -4.54 -22.80 -27.15
CA THR A 86 -4.31 -21.86 -28.24
C THR A 86 -4.40 -22.63 -29.55
N SER A 87 -5.60 -22.68 -30.11
CA SER A 87 -5.83 -23.21 -31.46
C SER A 87 -5.05 -22.33 -32.44
N THR A 88 -4.02 -22.91 -33.05
CA THR A 88 -3.26 -22.32 -34.16
C THR A 88 -4.00 -22.54 -35.48
#